data_AF-A0A2C6KN81-F1
#
_entry.id   AF-A0A2C6KN81-F1
#
_cell.length_a   1.000
_cell.length_b   1.000
_cell.length_c   1.000
_cell.angle_alpha   90.00
_cell.angle_beta   90.00
_cell.angle_gamma   90.00
#
_symmetry.space_group_name_H-M   'P 1'
#
loop_
_entity.id
_entity.type
_entity.pdbx_description
1 polymer ?
#
loop_
_entity_poly.entity_id
_entity_poly.type
_entity_poly.pdbx_seq_one_letter_code
_entity_poly.pdbx_strand_id
1 'polypeptide(L)'
;MPVLYHLTLQRPTAIVHALQGNFSAPRAQEVVVTRGRILELLRPDEQGKLNVICSTEVFGIIRSIAAFRLTGANRDYLAIGSDSGRLVIVQFNAETNVFDRVHCETYGKTGKRFR
;
A
#
# COMPACT_ATOMS: atom_id res chain seq x y z
N MET A 1 26.28 24.96 -13.70
CA MET A 1 25.61 23.66 -13.88
C MET A 1 24.15 23.86 -13.52
N PRO A 2 23.19 23.52 -14.39
CA PRO A 2 21.77 23.65 -14.05
C PRO A 2 21.37 22.64 -12.96
N VAL A 3 20.47 23.07 -12.07
CA VAL A 3 19.83 22.24 -11.03
C VAL A 3 18.36 22.10 -11.40
N LEU A 4 17.84 20.87 -11.36
CA LEU A 4 16.45 20.56 -11.71
C LEU A 4 15.70 19.98 -10.50
N TYR A 5 14.40 20.27 -10.39
CA TYR A 5 13.52 19.76 -9.34
C TYR A 5 12.34 19.01 -9.96
N HIS A 6 12.07 17.79 -9.49
CA HIS A 6 10.98 16.95 -9.97
C HIS A 6 9.78 17.03 -9.02
N LEU A 7 8.60 17.37 -9.55
CA LEU A 7 7.34 17.42 -8.83
C LEU A 7 6.24 16.69 -9.61
N THR A 8 5.42 15.90 -8.93
CA THR A 8 4.27 15.22 -9.56
C THR A 8 3.03 16.10 -9.44
N LEU A 9 2.52 16.64 -10.56
CA LEU A 9 1.29 17.45 -10.58
C LEU A 9 0.03 16.57 -10.49
N GLN A 10 0.00 15.48 -11.26
CA GLN A 10 -1.08 14.51 -11.26
C GLN A 10 -0.50 13.12 -11.00
N ARG A 11 -1.05 12.46 -9.98
CA ARG A 11 -0.65 11.10 -9.62
C ARG A 11 -1.15 10.08 -10.66
N PRO A 12 -0.43 8.97 -10.89
CA PRO A 12 -0.91 7.86 -11.71
C PRO A 12 -2.28 7.38 -11.23
N THR A 13 -3.21 7.18 -12.16
CA THR A 13 -4.59 6.78 -11.84
C THR A 13 -4.87 5.30 -12.12
N ALA A 14 -4.04 4.62 -12.92
CA ALA A 14 -4.23 3.21 -13.22
C ALA A 14 -4.06 2.33 -11.98
N ILE A 15 -5.03 1.45 -11.73
CA ILE A 15 -4.99 0.46 -10.62
C ILE A 15 -4.35 -0.83 -11.15
N VAL A 16 -3.24 -1.24 -10.54
CA VAL A 16 -2.51 -2.47 -10.90
C VAL A 16 -2.97 -3.65 -10.05
N HIS A 17 -3.21 -3.41 -8.76
CA HIS A 17 -3.72 -4.39 -7.81
C HIS A 17 -4.75 -3.72 -6.90
N ALA A 18 -5.73 -4.51 -6.45
CA ALA A 18 -6.74 -4.10 -5.50
C ALA A 18 -7.04 -5.26 -4.55
N LEU A 19 -7.17 -4.98 -3.25
CA LEU A 19 -7.50 -5.96 -2.22
C LEU A 19 -8.52 -5.37 -1.26
N GLN A 20 -9.56 -6.14 -0.94
CA GLN A 20 -10.51 -5.78 0.11
C GLN A 20 -10.01 -6.31 1.47
N GLY A 21 -10.22 -5.54 2.52
CA GLY A 21 -9.92 -5.94 3.90
C GLY A 21 -10.44 -4.96 4.94
N ASN A 22 -10.20 -5.29 6.20
CA ASN A 22 -10.47 -4.46 7.37
C ASN A 22 -9.13 -3.88 7.87
N PHE A 23 -8.64 -2.80 7.29
CA PHE A 23 -7.29 -2.29 7.58
C PHE A 23 -7.30 -1.30 8.76
N SER A 24 -8.30 -0.41 8.83
CA SER A 24 -8.39 0.60 9.88
C SER A 24 -9.07 0.10 11.16
N ALA A 25 -10.10 -0.72 11.03
CA ALA A 25 -10.99 -1.08 12.12
C ALA A 25 -11.73 -2.40 11.85
N PRO A 26 -12.19 -3.11 12.90
CA PRO A 26 -13.00 -4.31 12.72
C PRO A 26 -14.24 -3.99 11.87
N ARG A 27 -14.59 -4.86 10.92
CA ARG A 27 -15.75 -4.73 10.01
C ARG A 27 -15.73 -3.54 9.05
N ALA A 28 -14.69 -2.69 9.06
CA ALA A 28 -14.53 -1.65 8.04
C ALA A 28 -14.35 -2.29 6.67
N GLN A 29 -15.21 -2.01 5.71
CA GLN A 29 -15.03 -2.49 4.34
C GLN A 29 -14.16 -1.51 3.58
N GLU A 30 -12.90 -1.87 3.37
CA GLU A 30 -11.92 -0.99 2.75
C GLU A 30 -11.23 -1.70 1.60
N VAL A 31 -10.70 -0.91 0.67
CA VAL A 31 -10.00 -1.42 -0.49
C VAL A 31 -8.62 -0.77 -0.55
N VAL A 32 -7.58 -1.58 -0.39
CA VAL A 32 -6.22 -1.15 -0.70
C VAL A 32 -6.01 -1.26 -2.20
N VAL A 33 -5.52 -0.20 -2.83
CA VAL A 33 -5.17 -0.19 -4.26
C VAL A 33 -3.74 0.26 -4.47
N THR A 34 -3.11 -0.26 -5.52
CA THR A 34 -1.75 0.14 -5.90
C THR A 34 -1.77 0.76 -7.29
N ARG A 35 -1.17 1.95 -7.43
CA ARG A 35 -1.04 2.68 -8.69
C ARG A 35 0.42 2.79 -9.11
N GLY A 36 1.04 1.64 -9.36
CA GLY A 36 2.47 1.53 -9.68
C GLY A 36 3.38 1.81 -8.47
N ARG A 37 3.65 3.09 -8.21
CA ARG A 37 4.52 3.57 -7.11
C ARG A 37 3.77 4.15 -5.91
N ILE A 38 2.44 4.11 -5.95
CA ILE A 38 1.58 4.67 -4.91
C ILE A 38 0.73 3.55 -4.32
N LEU A 39 0.69 3.50 -3.00
CA LEU A 39 -0.20 2.66 -2.21
C LEU A 39 -1.32 3.54 -1.64
N GLU A 40 -2.57 3.15 -1.84
CA GLU A 40 -3.73 3.90 -1.36
C GLU A 40 -4.69 3.01 -0.59
N LEU A 41 -5.32 3.56 0.44
CA LEU A 41 -6.45 2.98 1.14
C LEU A 41 -7.70 3.75 0.75
N LEU A 42 -8.69 3.04 0.20
CA LEU A 42 -10.00 3.58 -0.16
C LEU A 42 -11.07 3.03 0.78
N ARG A 43 -12.08 3.84 1.07
CA ARG A 43 -13.28 3.40 1.78
C ARG A 43 -14.53 3.95 1.10
N PRO A 44 -15.56 3.13 0.90
CA PRO A 44 -16.85 3.59 0.43
C PRO A 44 -17.54 4.42 1.53
N ASP A 45 -18.14 5.52 1.12
CA ASP A 45 -19.05 6.32 1.94
C ASP A 45 -20.43 5.64 2.04
N GLU A 46 -21.34 6.20 2.83
CA GLU A 46 -22.72 5.71 2.97
C GLU A 46 -23.48 5.70 1.63
N GLN A 47 -23.10 6.60 0.71
CA GLN A 47 -23.65 6.68 -0.66
C GLN A 47 -22.97 5.70 -1.64
N GLY A 48 -22.03 4.87 -1.18
CA GLY A 48 -21.27 3.93 -2.02
C GLY A 48 -20.12 4.56 -2.82
N LYS A 49 -19.85 5.86 -2.65
CA LYS A 49 -18.74 6.56 -3.31
C LYS A 49 -17.41 6.23 -2.63
N LEU A 50 -16.40 5.86 -3.42
CA LEU A 50 -15.06 5.58 -2.89
C LEU A 50 -14.29 6.88 -2.59
N ASN A 51 -13.86 7.02 -1.35
CA ASN A 51 -13.02 8.10 -0.86
C ASN A 51 -11.61 7.58 -0.54
N VAL A 52 -10.58 8.37 -0.87
CA VAL A 52 -9.19 8.07 -0.51
C VAL A 52 -8.96 8.48 0.94
N ILE A 53 -8.63 7.50 1.80
CA ILE A 53 -8.29 7.76 3.20
C ILE A 53 -6.82 8.12 3.33
N CYS A 54 -5.96 7.28 2.74
CA CYS A 54 -4.52 7.40 2.80
C CYS A 54 -3.94 7.19 1.40
N SER A 55 -2.90 7.95 1.07
CA SER A 55 -2.14 7.78 -0.17
C SER A 55 -0.66 8.00 0.13
N THR A 56 0.14 6.98 -0.10
CA THR A 56 1.57 6.96 0.23
C THR A 56 2.38 6.57 -1.00
N GLU A 57 3.37 7.38 -1.34
CA GLU A 57 4.33 7.04 -2.38
C GLU A 57 5.41 6.12 -1.80
N VAL A 58 5.59 4.95 -2.41
CA VAL A 58 6.51 3.91 -1.90
C VAL A 58 7.92 4.01 -2.48
N PHE A 59 8.15 4.93 -3.43
CA PHE A 59 9.43 5.13 -4.13
C PHE A 59 10.04 3.83 -4.71
N GLY A 60 9.19 2.97 -5.25
CA GLY A 60 9.54 1.70 -5.86
C GLY A 60 8.39 1.17 -6.69
N ILE A 61 8.52 -0.05 -7.20
CA ILE A 61 7.49 -0.70 -8.01
C ILE A 61 6.85 -1.81 -7.20
N ILE A 62 5.56 -1.64 -6.89
CA ILE A 62 4.77 -2.69 -6.27
C ILE A 62 4.44 -3.74 -7.33
N ARG A 63 4.75 -5.01 -7.05
CA ARG A 63 4.54 -6.15 -7.97
C ARG A 63 3.49 -7.13 -7.48
N SER A 64 3.29 -7.20 -6.17
CA SER A 64 2.27 -8.03 -5.56
C SER A 64 1.89 -7.46 -4.20
N ILE A 65 0.64 -7.68 -3.83
CA ILE A 65 0.11 -7.38 -2.51
C ILE A 65 -0.71 -8.56 -2.04
N ALA A 66 -0.71 -8.81 -0.73
CA ALA A 66 -1.57 -9.80 -0.09
C ALA A 66 -2.02 -9.27 1.28
N ALA A 67 -3.31 -9.43 1.59
CA ALA A 67 -3.85 -9.11 2.90
C ALA A 67 -3.89 -10.39 3.75
N PHE A 68 -3.58 -10.29 5.03
CA PHE A 68 -3.69 -11.41 5.96
C PHE A 68 -4.02 -10.93 7.36
N ARG A 69 -4.60 -11.83 8.16
CA ARG A 69 -5.01 -11.58 9.53
C ARG A 69 -4.40 -12.62 10.45
N LEU A 70 -3.86 -12.18 11.58
CA LEU A 70 -3.42 -13.08 12.64
C LEU A 70 -4.62 -13.62 13.42
N THR A 71 -4.51 -14.83 13.93
CA THR A 71 -5.58 -15.47 14.73
C THR A 71 -5.92 -14.61 15.94
N GLY A 72 -7.19 -14.23 16.09
CA GLY A 72 -7.65 -13.35 17.17
C GLY A 72 -7.41 -11.84 16.95
N ALA A 73 -6.73 -11.44 15.87
CA ALA A 73 -6.62 -10.04 15.48
C ALA A 73 -7.91 -9.55 14.81
N ASN A 74 -8.18 -8.24 14.91
CA ASN A 74 -9.36 -7.61 14.34
C ASN A 74 -9.06 -6.67 13.16
N ARG A 75 -7.80 -6.61 12.72
CA ARG A 75 -7.33 -5.78 11.61
C ARG A 75 -6.43 -6.60 10.69
N ASP A 76 -6.49 -6.28 9.41
CA ASP A 76 -5.67 -6.91 8.39
C ASP A 76 -4.33 -6.20 8.26
N TYR A 77 -3.29 -7.02 8.11
CA TYR A 77 -1.97 -6.59 7.68
C TYR A 77 -1.87 -6.71 6.17
N LEU A 78 -0.96 -5.94 5.60
CA LEU A 78 -0.67 -5.96 4.17
C LEU A 78 0.77 -6.38 3.94
N ALA A 79 0.96 -7.53 3.30
CA ALA A 79 2.24 -7.95 2.76
C ALA A 79 2.43 -7.36 1.37
N ILE A 80 3.60 -6.75 1.13
CA ILE A 80 3.95 -6.08 -0.12
C ILE A 80 5.22 -6.71 -0.70
N GLY A 81 5.09 -7.21 -1.93
CA GLY A 81 6.20 -7.59 -2.79
C GLY A 81 6.56 -6.45 -3.73
N SER A 82 7.78 -5.93 -3.59
CA SER A 82 8.29 -4.84 -4.44
C SER A 82 9.54 -5.26 -5.22
N ASP A 83 10.11 -4.32 -5.96
CA ASP A 83 11.43 -4.41 -6.58
C ASP A 83 12.58 -4.16 -5.60
N SER A 84 12.31 -3.92 -4.31
CA SER A 84 13.36 -3.68 -3.31
C SER A 84 14.20 -4.92 -2.94
N GLY A 85 13.77 -6.12 -3.33
CA GLY A 85 14.37 -7.38 -2.84
C GLY A 85 14.03 -7.68 -1.38
N ARG A 86 13.03 -6.99 -0.83
CA ARG A 86 12.52 -7.19 0.53
C ARG A 86 11.05 -7.59 0.55
N LEU A 87 10.69 -8.39 1.54
CA LEU A 87 9.30 -8.65 1.91
C LEU A 87 8.93 -7.67 3.02
N VAL A 88 7.95 -6.80 2.74
CA VAL A 88 7.55 -5.75 3.68
C VAL A 88 6.13 -6.05 4.15
N ILE A 89 5.92 -6.02 5.46
CA ILE A 89 4.58 -6.10 6.06
C ILE A 89 4.28 -4.73 6.66
N VAL A 90 3.14 -4.17 6.28
CA VAL A 90 2.65 -2.89 6.79
C VAL A 90 1.30 -3.05 7.46
N GLN A 91 1.02 -2.15 8.39
CA GLN A 91 -0.27 -2.02 9.06
C GLN A 91 -0.74 -0.57 8.91
N PHE A 92 -2.03 -0.38 8.62
CA PHE A 92 -2.58 0.98 8.57
C PHE A 92 -2.88 1.49 9.98
N ASN A 93 -2.39 2.69 10.29
CA ASN A 93 -2.65 3.37 11.53
C ASN A 93 -3.67 4.50 11.30
N ALA A 94 -4.87 4.32 11.84
CA ALA A 94 -5.99 5.24 11.66
C ALA A 94 -5.81 6.57 12.41
N GLU A 95 -4.98 6.62 13.46
CA GLU A 95 -4.75 7.84 14.24
C GLU A 95 -3.78 8.78 13.51
N THR A 96 -2.72 8.23 12.93
CA THR A 96 -1.72 9.00 12.17
C THR A 96 -2.02 9.10 10.68
N ASN A 97 -2.95 8.28 10.18
CA ASN A 97 -3.29 8.14 8.77
C ASN A 97 -2.08 7.75 7.90
N VAL A 98 -1.25 6.84 8.42
CA VAL A 98 0.00 6.37 7.78
C VAL A 98 0.04 4.84 7.77
N PHE A 99 0.71 4.27 6.77
CA PHE A 99 1.10 2.86 6.75
C PHE A 99 2.38 2.64 7.54
N ASP A 100 2.25 2.08 8.74
CA ASP A 100 3.37 1.73 9.60
C ASP A 100 4.02 0.43 9.13
N ARG A 101 5.34 0.44 8.95
CA ARG A 101 6.10 -0.75 8.56
C ARG A 101 6.37 -1.61 9.78
N VAL A 102 5.66 -2.73 9.87
CA VAL A 102 5.78 -3.69 10.98
C VAL A 102 6.95 -4.63 10.78
N HIS A 103 7.20 -5.07 9.54
CA HIS A 103 8.29 -6.00 9.22
C HIS A 103 8.93 -5.68 7.87
N CYS A 104 10.22 -5.96 7.74
CA CYS A 104 11.00 -5.65 6.55
C CYS A 104 12.19 -6.61 6.43
N GLU A 105 11.97 -7.75 5.77
CA GLU A 105 13.00 -8.78 5.64
C GLU A 105 13.65 -8.74 4.26
N THR A 106 14.98 -8.82 4.22
CA THR A 106 15.74 -8.81 2.96
C THR A 106 15.99 -10.24 2.51
N TYR A 107 15.42 -10.64 1.37
CA TYR A 107 15.62 -11.97 0.80
C TYR A 107 16.44 -11.95 -0.49
N GLY A 108 16.66 -10.77 -1.08
CA GLY A 108 17.34 -10.66 -2.36
C GLY A 108 17.86 -9.27 -2.64
N LYS A 109 18.53 -9.13 -3.78
CA LYS A 109 19.00 -7.84 -4.28
C LYS A 109 17.85 -7.08 -4.97
N THR A 110 18.02 -5.77 -5.08
CA THR A 110 17.04 -4.85 -5.70
C THR A 110 16.89 -5.07 -7.21
N GLY A 111 15.75 -4.62 -7.76
CA GLY A 111 15.36 -4.65 -9.16
C GLY A 111 14.37 -5.75 -9.52
N LYS A 112 13.68 -5.58 -10.66
CA LYS A 112 12.88 -6.64 -11.29
C LYS A 112 13.81 -7.66 -11.93
N ARG A 113 14.01 -8.80 -11.27
CA ARG A 113 14.87 -9.88 -11.76
C ARG A 113 14.00 -11.03 -12.25
N PHE A 114 14.32 -11.53 -13.44
CA PHE A 114 13.71 -12.75 -13.98
C PHE A 114 14.32 -13.95 -13.23
N ARG A 115 13.64 -14.42 -12.21
CA ARG A 115 13.83 -15.75 -11.66
C ARG A 115 12.49 -16.27 -11.18
#